data_AF-A0A816T9Y4-F1
#
_entry.id   AF-A0A816T9Y4-F1
#
_cell.length_a   1.000
_cell.length_b   1.000
_cell.length_c   1.000
_cell.angle_alpha   90.00
_cell.angle_beta   90.00
_cell.angle_gamma   90.00
#
_symmetry.space_group_name_H-M   'P 1'
#
loop_
_entity.id
_entity.type
_entity.pdbx_description
1 polymer ?
#
loop_
_entity_poly.entity_id
_entity_poly.type
_entity_poly.pdbx_seq_one_letter_code
_entity_poly.pdbx_strand_id
1 'polypeptide(L)' 'MLPQDESLEILEEFLREHHYEKLQGIPIRVILQLAYLVLKETAFVDGNKFYRQIIGGAMGSPFTLTLANIFMWK' A
#
# COMPACT_ATOMS: atom_id res chain seq x y z
N MET A 1 -6.90 -12.65 -0.34
CA MET A 1 -6.68 -11.41 -1.13
C MET A 1 -6.35 -10.31 -0.14
N LEU A 2 -5.35 -9.47 -0.41
CA LEU A 2 -4.88 -8.45 0.54
C LEU A 2 -6.01 -7.45 0.92
N PRO A 3 -6.48 -7.41 2.18
CA PRO A 3 -7.54 -6.48 2.60
C PRO A 3 -6.97 -5.06 2.66
N GLN A 4 -7.48 -4.15 1.84
CA GLN A 4 -6.79 -2.88 1.59
C GLN A 4 -6.67 -1.98 2.82
N ASP A 5 -7.76 -1.80 3.58
CA ASP A 5 -7.76 -0.91 4.76
C ASP A 5 -6.88 -1.48 5.87
N GLU A 6 -7.10 -2.75 6.22
CA GLU A 6 -6.30 -3.46 7.23
C GLU A 6 -4.81 -3.48 6.86
N SER A 7 -4.47 -3.59 5.57
CA SER A 7 -3.07 -3.55 5.14
C SER A 7 -2.42 -2.19 5.34
N LEU A 8 -3.17 -1.10 5.16
CA LEU A 8 -2.66 0.25 5.43
C LEU A 8 -2.49 0.48 6.93
N GLU A 9 -3.39 -0.06 7.76
CA GLU A 9 -3.27 -0.03 9.21
C GLU A 9 -2.03 -0.81 9.69
N ILE A 10 -1.82 -2.03 9.20
CA ILE A 10 -0.64 -2.83 9.55
C ILE A 10 0.66 -2.18 9.04
N LEU A 11 0.63 -1.52 7.87
CA LEU A 11 1.78 -0.74 7.41
C LEU A 11 2.14 0.40 8.37
N GLU A 12 1.14 1.13 8.86
CA GLU A 12 1.36 2.19 9.84
C GLU A 12 1.94 1.64 11.14
N GLU A 13 1.41 0.53 11.65
CA GLU A 13 1.93 -0.13 12.85
C GLU A 13 3.37 -0.60 12.66
N PHE A 14 3.67 -1.30 11.56
CA PHE A 14 5.02 -1.77 11.23
C PHE A 14 6.03 -0.62 11.24
N LEU A 15 5.68 0.50 10.59
CA LEU A 15 6.54 1.67 10.52
C LEU A 15 6.77 2.30 11.90
N ARG A 16 5.75 2.34 12.76
CA ARG A 16 5.84 2.83 14.13
C ARG A 16 6.68 1.92 15.02
N GLU A 17 6.49 0.61 14.94
CA GLU A 17 7.22 -0.38 15.74
C GLU A 17 8.71 -0.37 15.41
N HIS A 18 9.07 -0.20 14.14
CA HIS A 18 10.46 -0.08 13.71
C HIS A 18 11.05 1.34 13.84
N HIS A 19 10.36 2.23 14.57
CA HIS A 19 10.81 3.59 14.87
C HIS A 19 11.16 4.43 13.63
N TYR A 20 10.50 4.18 12.50
CA TYR A 20 10.65 5.04 11.35
C TYR A 20 9.88 6.35 11.61
N GLU A 21 10.60 7.47 11.60
CA GLU A 21 9.99 8.82 11.59
C GLU A 21 10.01 9.44 10.19
N LYS A 22 11.07 9.14 9.43
CA LYS A 22 11.29 9.57 8.05
C LYS A 22 12.04 8.48 7.28
N LEU A 23 11.75 8.37 5.99
CA LEU A 23 12.53 7.56 5.05
C LEU A 23 13.19 8.50 4.05
N GLN A 24 14.53 8.56 4.04
CA GLN A 24 15.26 9.48 3.14
C GLN A 24 14.77 10.94 3.21
N GLY A 25 14.42 11.41 4.41
CA GLY A 25 13.88 12.76 4.63
C GLY A 25 12.37 12.92 4.37
N ILE A 26 11.71 11.92 3.80
CA ILE A 26 10.26 11.91 3.58
C ILE A 26 9.54 11.53 4.88
N PRO A 27 8.62 12.36 5.40
CA PRO A 27 7.84 12.03 6.59
C PRO A 27 6.96 10.79 6.39
N ILE A 28 6.84 9.95 7.41
CA ILE A 28 6.02 8.71 7.37
C ILE A 28 4.57 8.98 6.98
N ARG A 29 3.97 10.09 7.45
CA ARG A 29 2.62 10.50 7.03
C ARG A 29 2.47 10.61 5.51
N VAL A 30 3.53 11.06 4.81
CA VAL A 30 3.53 11.20 3.35
C VAL A 30 3.63 9.82 2.72
N ILE A 31 4.46 8.93 3.28
CA ILE A 31 4.56 7.53 2.84
C ILE A 31 3.21 6.83 2.96
N LEU A 32 2.51 7.02 4.08
CA LEU A 32 1.16 6.45 4.30
C LEU A 32 0.12 7.02 3.34
N GLN A 33 0.16 8.31 3.04
CA GLN A 33 -0.72 8.92 2.02
C GLN A 33 -0.43 8.39 0.61
N LEU A 34 0.84 8.16 0.27
CA LEU A 34 1.21 7.55 -1.01
C LEU A 34 0.79 6.07 -1.07
N ALA A 35 0.96 5.33 0.01
CA ALA A 35 0.47 3.96 0.14
C ALA A 35 -1.05 3.88 -0.07
N TYR A 36 -1.81 4.79 0.55
CA TYR A 36 -3.24 4.93 0.35
C TYR A 36 -3.58 5.15 -1.13
N LEU A 37 -2.93 6.14 -1.78
CA LEU A 37 -3.15 6.46 -3.19
C LEU A 37 -2.90 5.24 -4.08
N VAL A 38 -1.76 4.57 -3.90
CA VAL A 38 -1.39 3.39 -4.68
C VAL A 38 -2.37 2.24 -4.45
N LEU A 39 -2.87 2.04 -3.24
CA LEU A 39 -3.73 0.89 -2.96
C LEU A 39 -5.20 1.13 -3.32
N LYS A 40 -5.72 2.35 -3.10
CA LYS A 40 -7.15 2.70 -3.24
C LYS A 40 -7.51 3.30 -4.59
N GLU A 41 -6.58 4.02 -5.22
CA GLU A 41 -6.82 4.68 -6.50
C GLU A 41 -6.18 3.95 -7.69
N THR A 42 -5.62 2.75 -7.47
CA THR A 42 -5.11 1.93 -8.57
C THR A 42 -6.22 1.61 -9.57
N ALA A 43 -5.92 1.87 -10.84
CA ALA A 43 -6.76 1.51 -11.96
C ALA A 43 -5.93 0.85 -13.07
N PHE A 44 -6.59 -0.05 -13.81
CA PHE A 44 -6.03 -0.71 -14.98
C PHE A 44 -6.75 -0.27 -16.24
N VAL A 45 -6.01 -0.25 -17.34
CA VAL A 45 -6.54 0.02 -18.67
C VAL A 45 -6.58 -1.28 -19.45
N ASP A 46 -7.73 -1.59 -20.03
CA ASP A 46 -7.88 -2.67 -21.00
C ASP A 46 -8.72 -2.16 -22.18
N GLY A 47 -8.08 -2.07 -23.35
CA GLY A 47 -8.59 -1.34 -24.51
C GLY A 47 -8.86 0.14 -24.22
N ASN A 48 -10.11 0.56 -24.43
CA ASN A 48 -10.59 1.95 -24.17
C ASN A 48 -11.36 2.07 -22.84
N LYS A 49 -11.19 1.14 -21.90
CA LYS A 49 -11.89 1.13 -20.62
C LYS A 49 -10.92 1.21 -19.45
N PHE A 50 -11.36 1.89 -18.40
CA PHE A 50 -10.65 2.02 -17.13
C PHE A 50 -11.37 1.23 -16.06
N TYR A 51 -10.63 0.45 -15.27
CA TYR A 51 -11.16 -0.39 -14.21
C TYR A 51 -10.43 -0.07 -12.91
N ARG A 52 -11.17 0.33 -11.87
CA ARG A 52 -10.60 0.55 -10.54
C ARG A 52 -10.48 -0.78 -9.79
N GLN A 53 -9.34 -0.98 -9.15
CA GLN A 53 -9.16 -2.11 -8.25
C GLN A 53 -9.87 -1.87 -6.92
N ILE A 54 -10.85 -2.72 -6.60
CA ILE A 54 -11.64 -2.60 -5.36
C ILE A 54 -11.21 -3.59 -4.27
N ILE A 55 -10.44 -4.62 -4.61
CA ILE A 55 -9.97 -5.66 -3.68
C ILE A 55 -8.52 -5.99 -4.02
N GLY A 56 -7.67 -6.17 -2.99
CA GLY A 56 -6.25 -6.47 -3.19
C GLY A 56 -5.42 -5.25 -3.61
N GLY A 57 -4.18 -5.50 -4.03
CA GLY A 57 -3.34 -4.53 -4.72
C GLY A 57 -2.94 -5.04 -6.11
N ALA A 58 -2.34 -4.17 -6.93
CA ALA A 58 -1.99 -4.52 -8.29
C ALA A 58 -1.00 -5.68 -8.35
N MET A 59 -1.38 -6.76 -9.04
CA MET A 59 -0.46 -7.88 -9.29
C MET A 59 0.68 -7.40 -10.19
N GLY A 60 1.92 -7.59 -9.72
CA GLY A 60 3.13 -7.05 -10.37
C GLY A 60 3.61 -5.71 -9.80
N SER A 61 2.85 -5.06 -8.91
CA SER A 61 3.34 -3.89 -8.18
C SER A 61 4.36 -4.33 -7.13
N PRO A 62 5.58 -3.76 -7.12
CA PRO A 62 6.56 -4.05 -6.07
C PRO A 62 6.04 -3.63 -4.70
N PHE A 63 5.26 -2.55 -4.64
CA PHE A 63 4.64 -2.09 -3.40
C PHE A 63 3.65 -3.12 -2.84
N THR A 64 2.81 -3.72 -3.68
CA THR A 64 1.82 -4.71 -3.23
C THR A 64 2.49 -5.96 -2.64
N LEU A 65 3.61 -6.41 -3.21
CA LEU A 65 4.36 -7.54 -2.65
C LEU A 65 4.97 -7.18 -1.28
N THR A 66 5.62 -6.02 -1.17
CA THR A 66 6.17 -5.55 0.10
C THR A 66 5.08 -5.42 1.16
N LEU A 67 3.94 -4.83 0.80
CA LEU A 67 2.81 -4.66 1.70
C LEU A 67 2.22 -5.99 2.13
N ALA A 68 2.13 -6.98 1.24
CA ALA A 68 1.68 -8.32 1.59
C ALA A 68 2.63 -9.00 2.60
N ASN A 69 3.95 -8.83 2.45
CA ASN A 69 4.90 -9.36 3.44
C ASN A 69 4.77 -8.67 4.80
N ILE A 70 4.54 -7.35 4.82
CA ILE A 70 4.27 -6.59 6.05
C ILE A 70 2.94 -7.04 6.68
N PHE A 71 1.92 -7.30 5.88
CA PHE A 71 0.65 -7.84 6.36
C PHE A 71 0.84 -9.19 7.07
N MET A 72 1.66 -10.07 6.48
CA MET A 72 1.97 -11.40 7.04
C MET A 72 2.93 -11.37 8.24
N TRP A 73 3.56 -10.23 8.52
CA TRP A 73 4.42 -10.08 9.69
C TRP A 73 3.62 -10.01 11.00
N LYS A 74 2.36 -9.58 10.93
CA LYS A 74 1.43 -9.56 12.06
C LYS A 74 0.71 -10.89 12.23
#